data_AF-Q3TN90-F1
#
_entry.id   AF-Q3TN90-F1
#
_cell.length_a   1.000
_cell.length_b   1.000
_cell.length_c   1.000
_cell.angle_alpha   90.00
_cell.angle_beta   90.00
_cell.angle_gamma   90.00
#
_symmetry.space_group_name_H-M   'P 1'
#
loop_
_entity.id
_entity.type
_entity.pdbx_description
1 polymer ?
#
loop_
_entity_poly.entity_id
_entity_poly.type
_entity_poly.pdbx_seq_one_letter_code
_entity_poly.pdbx_strand_id
1 'polypeptide(L)'
;MALLNRLASALESHRVRDRLIRTLGYCCQLIGGVLVEQCPNRSEVGRRLLVVSAQFNHCRTVLRLFDDLAMFVYTKQYGLGTKEEDIFIRWLSVLSNVTDQLYYPCEHIAWAADAKVLRVDSAWWWTLNTALWTLSLLLGAVNAP
;
A
#
# COMPACT_ATOMS: atom_id res chain seq x y z
N MET A 1 -3.77 7.89 32.41
CA MET A 1 -4.54 9.04 31.89
C MET A 1 -3.74 9.89 30.89
N ALA A 2 -2.58 10.47 31.25
CA ALA A 2 -1.82 11.33 30.34
C ALA A 2 -1.37 10.65 29.02
N LEU A 3 -0.92 9.39 29.09
CA LEU A 3 -0.53 8.63 27.89
C LEU A 3 -1.72 8.33 26.96
N LEU A 4 -2.86 7.95 27.53
CA LEU A 4 -4.11 7.70 26.79
C LEU A 4 -4.58 8.95 26.07
N ASN A 5 -4.56 10.12 26.74
CA ASN A 5 -4.94 11.38 26.11
C ASN A 5 -3.97 11.79 25.00
N ARG A 6 -2.67 11.52 25.15
CA ARG A 6 -1.67 11.76 24.10
C ARG A 6 -1.83 10.82 22.90
N LEU A 7 -2.18 9.57 23.16
CA LEU A 7 -2.47 8.61 22.09
C LEU A 7 -3.74 9.03 21.36
N ALA A 8 -4.81 9.39 22.08
CA ALA A 8 -6.05 9.88 21.49
C ALA A 8 -5.83 11.11 20.61
N SER A 9 -5.11 12.12 21.11
CA SER A 9 -4.80 13.33 20.31
C SER A 9 -3.87 13.04 19.14
N ALA A 10 -2.95 12.07 19.26
CA ALA A 10 -2.12 11.66 18.14
C ALA A 10 -2.93 10.91 17.07
N LEU A 11 -3.90 10.08 17.47
CA LEU A 11 -4.81 9.33 16.59
C LEU A 11 -5.74 10.23 15.77
N GLU A 12 -6.00 11.46 16.22
CA GLU A 12 -6.74 12.46 15.43
C GLU A 12 -6.00 12.83 14.13
N SER A 13 -4.67 12.70 14.10
CA SER A 13 -3.90 12.92 12.89
C SER A 13 -4.05 11.74 11.92
N HIS A 14 -4.54 12.02 10.71
CA HIS A 14 -4.66 11.02 9.63
C HIS A 14 -3.37 10.23 9.41
N ARG A 15 -2.22 10.92 9.45
CA ARG A 15 -0.90 10.34 9.20
C ARG A 15 -0.45 9.39 10.29
N VAL A 16 -0.78 9.70 11.55
CA VAL A 16 -0.47 8.83 12.69
C VAL A 16 -1.36 7.60 12.65
N ARG A 17 -2.65 7.78 12.36
CA ARG A 17 -3.61 6.68 12.20
C ARG A 17 -3.18 5.69 11.11
N ASP A 18 -2.79 6.18 9.93
CA ASP A 18 -2.29 5.31 8.84
C ASP A 18 -1.06 4.51 9.29
N ARG A 19 -0.10 5.17 9.95
CA ARG A 19 1.11 4.52 10.46
C ARG A 19 0.78 3.44 11.49
N LEU A 20 -0.16 3.70 12.40
CA LEU A 20 -0.59 2.72 13.40
C LEU A 20 -1.26 1.51 12.74
N ILE A 21 -2.16 1.73 11.78
CA ILE A 21 -2.81 0.65 11.02
C ILE A 21 -1.76 -0.21 10.32
N ARG A 22 -0.73 0.41 9.71
CA ARG A 22 0.39 -0.29 9.07
C ARG A 22 1.16 -1.18 10.04
N THR A 23 1.58 -0.60 11.16
CA THR A 23 2.39 -1.29 12.15
C THR A 23 1.63 -2.47 12.74
N LEU A 24 0.36 -2.27 13.12
CA LEU A 24 -0.49 -3.34 13.63
C LEU A 24 -0.72 -4.42 12.59
N GLY A 25 -1.02 -4.05 11.34
CA GLY A 25 -1.17 -4.98 10.22
C GLY A 25 0.05 -5.90 10.07
N TYR A 26 1.25 -5.33 9.98
CA TYR A 26 2.48 -6.12 9.83
C TYR A 26 2.85 -6.92 11.09
N CYS A 27 2.61 -6.40 12.29
CA CYS A 27 2.80 -7.17 13.52
C CYS A 27 1.89 -8.40 13.55
N CYS A 28 0.60 -8.23 13.21
CA CYS A 28 -0.34 -9.33 13.11
C CYS A 28 0.07 -10.33 12.01
N GLN A 29 0.54 -9.85 10.86
CA GLN A 29 0.99 -10.70 9.76
C GLN A 29 2.22 -11.52 10.14
N LEU A 30 3.22 -10.89 10.76
CA LEU A 30 4.46 -11.53 11.19
C LEU A 30 4.19 -12.58 12.29
N ILE A 31 3.51 -12.18 13.36
CA ILE A 31 3.19 -13.08 14.48
C ILE A 31 2.27 -14.20 13.98
N GLY A 32 1.26 -13.86 13.17
CA GLY A 32 0.34 -14.83 12.59
C GLY A 32 1.04 -15.88 11.74
N GLY A 33 1.93 -15.46 10.84
CA GLY A 33 2.71 -16.36 9.99
C GLY A 33 3.62 -17.28 10.79
N VAL A 34 4.39 -16.73 11.74
CA VAL A 34 5.28 -17.52 12.61
C VAL A 34 4.50 -18.53 13.44
N LEU A 35 3.34 -18.16 13.99
CA LEU A 35 2.51 -19.08 14.77
C LEU A 35 1.93 -20.22 13.94
N VAL A 36 1.53 -19.96 12.69
CA VAL A 36 1.01 -21.00 11.78
C VAL A 36 2.13 -21.98 11.39
N GLU A 37 3.33 -21.47 11.11
CA GLU A 37 4.44 -22.29 10.62
C GLU A 37 5.16 -23.07 11.72
N GLN A 38 5.43 -22.43 12.87
CA GLN A 38 6.27 -23.02 13.93
C GLN A 38 5.47 -23.69 15.05
N CYS A 39 4.20 -23.33 15.24
CA CYS A 39 3.39 -23.79 16.38
C CYS A 39 2.04 -24.37 15.93
N PRO A 40 1.97 -25.65 15.52
CA PRO A 40 0.72 -26.28 15.06
C PRO A 40 -0.42 -26.18 16.10
N ASN A 41 -0.09 -26.29 17.39
CA ASN A 41 -1.03 -26.16 18.51
C ASN A 41 -1.62 -24.74 18.68
N ARG A 42 -0.97 -23.70 18.13
CA ARG A 42 -1.45 -22.30 18.14
C ARG A 42 -1.81 -21.79 16.75
N SER A 43 -1.87 -22.68 15.76
CA SER A 43 -2.17 -22.36 14.36
C SER A 43 -3.48 -21.60 14.19
N GLU A 44 -4.51 -21.90 14.99
CA GLU A 44 -5.80 -21.19 14.92
C GLU A 44 -5.67 -19.72 15.36
N VAL A 45 -4.87 -19.41 16.38
CA VAL A 45 -4.60 -18.02 16.78
C VAL A 45 -3.79 -17.33 15.68
N GLY A 46 -2.81 -18.02 15.11
CA GLY A 46 -2.03 -17.50 13.99
C GLY A 46 -2.90 -17.15 12.78
N ARG A 47 -3.82 -18.05 12.40
CA ARG A 47 -4.78 -17.85 11.31
C ARG A 47 -5.70 -16.66 11.57
N ARG A 48 -6.18 -16.48 12.81
CA ARG A 48 -6.98 -15.30 13.19
C ARG A 48 -6.18 -14.00 13.08
N LEU A 49 -4.92 -13.99 13.50
CA LEU A 49 -4.04 -12.83 13.35
C LEU A 49 -3.80 -12.49 11.87
N LEU A 50 -3.66 -13.50 11.01
CA LEU A 50 -3.56 -13.29 9.56
C LEU A 50 -4.84 -12.67 8.99
N VAL A 51 -6.03 -13.13 9.41
CA VAL A 51 -7.31 -12.50 9.02
C VAL A 51 -7.36 -11.04 9.46
N VAL A 52 -6.95 -10.72 10.69
CA VAL A 52 -6.89 -9.34 11.18
C VAL A 52 -5.93 -8.50 10.34
N SER A 53 -4.75 -9.03 10.00
CA SER A 53 -3.80 -8.33 9.13
C SER A 53 -4.36 -8.04 7.73
N ALA A 54 -5.10 -8.99 7.15
CA ALA A 54 -5.76 -8.80 5.86
C ALA A 54 -6.81 -7.68 5.92
N GLN A 55 -7.61 -7.61 6.99
CA GLN A 55 -8.59 -6.52 7.18
C GLN A 55 -7.92 -5.15 7.31
N PHE A 56 -6.78 -5.06 8.01
CA PHE A 56 -6.00 -3.81 8.05
C PHE A 56 -5.47 -3.40 6.68
N ASN A 57 -5.01 -4.36 5.86
CA ASN A 57 -4.56 -4.08 4.50
C ASN A 57 -5.71 -3.62 3.59
N HIS A 58 -6.88 -4.25 3.68
CA HIS A 58 -8.07 -3.79 2.95
C HIS A 58 -8.50 -2.39 3.39
N CYS A 59 -8.51 -2.10 4.69
CA CYS A 59 -8.81 -0.77 5.21
C CYS A 59 -7.86 0.29 4.64
N ARG A 60 -6.55 0.00 4.60
CA ARG A 60 -5.56 0.91 4.00
C ARG A 60 -5.79 1.13 2.50
N THR A 61 -6.18 0.08 1.78
CA THR A 61 -6.51 0.18 0.34
C THR A 61 -7.68 1.16 0.14
N VAL A 62 -8.75 1.02 0.93
CA VAL A 62 -9.90 1.93 0.87
C VAL A 62 -9.51 3.37 1.25
N LEU A 63 -8.65 3.57 2.26
CA LEU A 63 -8.18 4.91 2.63
C LEU A 63 -7.36 5.55 1.49
N ARG A 64 -6.53 4.77 0.80
CA ARG A 64 -5.74 5.26 -0.34
C ARG A 64 -6.61 5.71 -1.50
N LEU A 65 -7.76 5.07 -1.76
CA LEU A 65 -8.71 5.52 -2.78
C LEU A 65 -9.04 7.01 -2.65
N PHE A 66 -9.15 7.51 -1.41
CA PHE A 66 -9.45 8.92 -1.15
C PHE A 66 -8.22 9.82 -1.27
N ASP A 67 -7.01 9.28 -1.09
CA ASP A 67 -5.74 9.99 -1.28
C ASP A 67 -5.30 10.02 -2.76
N ASP A 68 -5.73 9.05 -3.59
CA ASP A 68 -5.33 8.91 -4.99
C ASP A 68 -5.72 10.12 -5.85
N LEU A 69 -6.84 10.77 -5.55
CA LEU A 69 -7.25 11.99 -6.26
C LEU A 69 -6.29 13.15 -5.97
N ALA A 70 -5.88 13.30 -4.71
CA ALA A 70 -4.90 14.32 -4.32
C ALA A 70 -3.53 14.05 -4.97
N MET A 71 -3.15 12.78 -5.06
CA MET A 71 -1.94 12.35 -5.74
C MET A 71 -2.02 12.56 -7.26
N PHE A 72 -3.14 12.29 -7.91
CA PHE A 72 -3.35 12.58 -9.33
C PHE A 72 -3.19 14.08 -9.63
N VAL A 73 -3.74 14.95 -8.76
CA VAL A 73 -3.55 16.40 -8.87
C VAL A 73 -2.08 16.77 -8.70
N TYR A 74 -1.36 16.15 -7.77
CA TYR A 74 0.08 16.32 -7.60
C TYR A 74 0.87 15.89 -8.84
N THR A 75 0.62 14.71 -9.40
CA THR A 75 1.26 14.21 -10.63
C THR A 75 1.01 15.16 -11.80
N LYS A 76 -0.22 15.67 -11.93
CA LYS A 76 -0.57 16.67 -12.95
C LYS A 76 0.19 17.99 -12.76
N GLN A 77 0.41 18.41 -11.51
CA GLN A 77 1.20 19.61 -11.19
C GLN A 77 2.71 19.39 -11.38
N TYR A 78 3.22 18.18 -11.15
CA TYR A 78 4.61 17.82 -11.43
C TYR A 78 4.92 17.84 -12.94
N GLY A 79 3.93 17.54 -13.77
CA GLY A 79 4.04 17.64 -15.23
C GLY A 79 5.08 16.69 -15.81
N LEU A 80 5.92 17.18 -16.73
CA LEU A 80 6.94 16.38 -17.40
C LEU A 80 8.31 16.39 -16.69
N GLY A 81 8.40 16.75 -15.40
CA GLY A 81 9.68 16.74 -14.69
C GLY A 81 10.68 17.80 -15.17
N THR A 82 10.22 19.03 -15.44
CA THR A 82 11.08 20.15 -15.90
C THR A 82 12.11 20.64 -14.87
N LYS A 83 12.25 19.95 -13.73
CA LYS A 83 13.20 20.27 -12.66
C LYS A 83 14.49 19.43 -12.73
N GLU A 84 14.53 18.39 -13.54
CA GLU A 84 15.71 17.53 -13.69
C GLU A 84 16.53 17.92 -14.92
N GLU A 85 17.85 18.08 -14.75
CA GLU A 85 18.77 18.54 -15.80
C GLU A 85 19.08 17.44 -16.83
N ASP A 86 19.10 16.17 -16.41
CA ASP A 86 19.39 15.03 -17.27
C ASP A 86 18.13 14.44 -17.93
N ILE A 87 18.14 14.40 -19.26
CA ILE A 87 17.04 13.87 -20.09
C ILE A 87 16.74 12.41 -19.73
N PHE A 88 17.76 11.61 -19.40
CA PHE A 88 17.59 10.19 -19.05
C PHE A 88 16.87 10.01 -17.71
N ILE A 89 17.30 10.74 -16.67
CA ILE A 89 16.67 10.70 -15.34
C ILE A 89 15.23 11.20 -15.44
N ARG A 90 15.00 12.26 -16.22
CA ARG A 90 13.66 12.80 -16.48
C ARG A 90 12.71 11.77 -17.10
N TRP A 91 13.15 11.00 -18.09
CA TRP A 91 12.33 9.93 -18.68
C TRP A 91 12.04 8.81 -17.68
N LEU A 92 13.02 8.41 -16.87
CA LEU A 92 12.83 7.40 -15.82
C LEU A 92 11.86 7.88 -14.74
N SER A 93 11.97 9.14 -14.30
CA SER A 93 11.05 9.76 -13.33
C SER A 93 9.62 9.85 -13.87
N VAL A 94 9.44 10.20 -15.15
CA VAL A 94 8.11 10.18 -15.80
C VAL A 94 7.57 8.75 -15.88
N LEU A 95 8.39 7.77 -16.24
CA LEU A 95 7.97 6.37 -16.32
C LEU A 95 7.60 5.80 -14.95
N SER A 96 8.36 6.16 -13.91
CA SER A 96 8.05 5.81 -12.51
C SER A 96 6.69 6.39 -12.11
N ASN A 97 6.46 7.68 -12.34
CA ASN A 97 5.17 8.32 -12.03
C ASN A 97 3.99 7.69 -12.79
N VAL A 98 4.17 7.33 -14.06
CA VAL A 98 3.14 6.62 -14.84
C VAL A 98 2.86 5.24 -14.25
N THR A 99 3.92 4.52 -13.88
CA THR A 99 3.81 3.20 -13.27
C THR A 99 3.09 3.28 -11.92
N ASP A 100 3.40 4.29 -11.11
CA ASP A 100 2.72 4.56 -9.84
C ASP A 100 1.24 4.90 -10.09
N GLN A 101 0.94 5.76 -11.07
CA GLN A 101 -0.44 6.13 -11.40
C GLN A 101 -1.27 4.95 -11.91
N LEU A 102 -0.64 3.94 -12.53
CA LEU A 102 -1.28 2.69 -12.97
C LEU A 102 -1.37 1.65 -11.84
N TYR A 103 -0.42 1.65 -10.91
CA TYR A 103 -0.42 0.77 -9.73
C TYR A 103 -1.69 0.99 -8.90
N TYR A 104 -2.02 2.24 -8.57
CA TYR A 104 -3.18 2.55 -7.72
C TYR A 104 -4.51 2.00 -8.23
N PRO A 105 -4.97 2.26 -9.47
CA PRO A 105 -6.24 1.70 -9.95
C PRO A 105 -6.22 0.17 -10.01
N CYS A 106 -5.07 -0.46 -10.27
CA CYS A 106 -4.94 -1.91 -10.26
C CYS A 106 -5.10 -2.49 -8.85
N GLU A 107 -4.51 -1.86 -7.81
CA GLU A 107 -4.72 -2.21 -6.40
C GLU A 107 -6.22 -2.14 -6.03
N HIS A 108 -6.94 -1.12 -6.50
CA HIS A 108 -8.37 -0.95 -6.23
C HIS A 108 -9.26 -1.94 -6.95
N ILE A 109 -8.95 -2.29 -8.21
CA ILE A 109 -9.70 -3.31 -8.95
C ILE A 109 -9.51 -4.69 -8.29
N ALA A 110 -8.27 -5.02 -7.87
CA ALA A 110 -7.98 -6.25 -7.13
C ALA A 110 -8.76 -6.31 -5.81
N TRP A 111 -8.74 -5.23 -5.03
CA TRP A 111 -9.52 -5.13 -3.80
C TRP A 111 -11.04 -5.23 -4.04
N ALA A 112 -11.57 -4.56 -5.07
CA ALA A 112 -13.00 -4.61 -5.38
C ALA A 112 -13.44 -6.01 -5.84
N ALA A 113 -12.54 -6.76 -6.49
CA ALA A 113 -12.75 -8.16 -6.81
C ALA A 113 -12.77 -9.04 -5.54
N ASP A 114 -11.82 -8.86 -4.63
CA ASP A 114 -11.78 -9.57 -3.33
C ASP A 114 -13.02 -9.29 -2.47
N ALA A 115 -13.50 -8.05 -2.47
CA ALA A 115 -14.71 -7.62 -1.78
C ALA A 115 -16.01 -8.07 -2.49
N LYS A 116 -15.91 -8.76 -3.64
CA LYS A 116 -17.03 -9.19 -4.50
C LYS A 116 -17.89 -8.05 -5.03
N VAL A 117 -17.35 -6.83 -5.06
CA VAL A 117 -17.98 -5.65 -5.68
C VAL A 117 -17.92 -5.78 -7.21
N LEU A 118 -16.81 -6.30 -7.73
CA LEU A 118 -16.61 -6.59 -9.16
C LEU A 118 -16.47 -8.10 -9.38
N ARG A 119 -17.02 -8.59 -10.49
CA ARG A 119 -16.84 -9.99 -10.95
C ARG A 119 -15.66 -10.07 -11.92
N VAL A 120 -14.46 -9.87 -11.41
CA VAL A 120 -13.20 -9.99 -12.17
C VAL A 120 -12.22 -10.88 -11.41
N ASP A 121 -11.21 -11.40 -12.11
CA ASP A 121 -10.19 -12.25 -11.49
C ASP A 121 -9.25 -11.42 -10.60
N SER A 122 -9.43 -11.54 -9.29
CA SER A 122 -8.59 -10.84 -8.31
C SER A 122 -7.10 -11.21 -8.43
N ALA A 123 -6.77 -12.47 -8.68
CA ALA A 123 -5.39 -12.94 -8.73
C ALA A 123 -4.63 -12.34 -9.91
N TRP A 124 -5.29 -12.19 -11.06
CA TRP A 124 -4.72 -11.49 -12.21
C TRP A 124 -4.38 -10.04 -11.88
N TRP A 125 -5.30 -9.30 -11.26
CA TRP A 125 -5.09 -7.90 -10.90
C TRP A 125 -4.03 -7.71 -9.82
N TRP A 126 -3.97 -8.59 -8.82
CA TRP A 126 -2.88 -8.60 -7.84
C TRP A 126 -1.52 -8.86 -8.48
N THR A 127 -1.44 -9.79 -9.43
CA THR A 127 -0.18 -10.09 -10.15
C THR A 127 0.29 -8.89 -10.96
N LEU A 128 -0.63 -8.23 -11.68
CA LEU A 128 -0.35 -7.03 -12.44
C LEU A 128 0.08 -5.88 -11.52
N ASN A 129 -0.61 -5.70 -10.39
CA ASN A 129 -0.26 -4.72 -9.37
C ASN A 129 1.16 -4.95 -8.82
N THR A 130 1.51 -6.20 -8.48
CA THR A 130 2.86 -6.55 -8.02
C THR A 130 3.92 -6.32 -9.10
N ALA A 131 3.61 -6.60 -10.37
CA ALA A 131 4.53 -6.34 -11.48
C ALA A 131 4.81 -4.85 -11.67
N LEU A 132 3.76 -4.01 -11.67
CA LEU A 132 3.89 -2.54 -11.74
C LEU A 132 4.67 -1.99 -10.55
N TRP A 133 4.35 -2.44 -9.33
CA TRP A 133 5.09 -2.04 -8.14
C TRP A 133 6.57 -2.39 -8.21
N THR A 134 6.89 -3.61 -8.66
CA THR A 134 8.27 -4.07 -8.81
C THR A 134 9.01 -3.24 -9.85
N LEU A 135 8.35 -2.91 -10.97
CA LEU A 135 8.92 -2.04 -12.00
C LEU A 135 9.20 -0.63 -11.47
N SER A 136 8.25 -0.03 -10.75
CA SER A 136 8.44 1.29 -10.11
C SER A 136 9.62 1.27 -9.13
N LEU A 137 9.74 0.21 -8.32
CA LEU A 137 10.87 0.04 -7.39
C LEU A 137 12.22 -0.05 -8.12
N LEU A 138 12.29 -0.80 -9.22
CA LEU A 138 13.51 -0.92 -10.03
C LEU A 138 13.89 0.40 -10.69
N LEU A 139 12.91 1.13 -11.25
CA LEU A 139 13.15 2.45 -11.83
C LEU A 139 13.63 3.45 -10.78
N GLY A 140 13.04 3.43 -9.58
CA GLY A 140 13.48 4.25 -8.45
C GLY A 140 14.88 3.90 -7.96
N ALA A 141 15.24 2.62 -7.91
CA ALA A 141 16.58 2.18 -7.53
C ALA A 141 17.65 2.59 -8.54
N VAL A 142 17.32 2.58 -9.84
CA VAL A 142 18.20 3.05 -10.92
C VAL A 142 18.34 4.58 -10.92
N ASN A 143 17.32 5.30 -10.47
CA ASN A 143 17.33 6.76 -10.31
C ASN A 143 17.99 7.26 -9.02
N ALA A 144 18.35 6.37 -8.08
CA ALA A 144 19.01 6.76 -6.85
C ALA A 144 20.49 7.13 -7.15
N PRO A 145 20.97 8.31 -6.71
CA PRO A 145 22.33 8.78 -6.98
C PRO A 145 23.42 7.94 -6.30
#